data_AF-A0A820LEP7-F1
#
_entry.id   AF-A0A820LEP7-F1
#
_cell.length_a   1.000
_cell.length_b   1.000
_cell.length_c   1.000
_cell.angle_alpha   90.00
_cell.angle_beta   90.00
_cell.angle_gamma   90.00
#
_symmetry.space_group_name_H-M   'P 1'
#
loop_
_entity.id
_entity.type
_entity.pdbx_description
1 polymer ?
#
loop_
_entity_poly.entity_id
_entity_poly.type
_entity_poly.pdbx_seq_one_letter_code
_entity_poly.pdbx_strand_id
1 'polypeptide(L)'
;TTSLSPLIWYLLGAPFCWSSEDLGNFSAISLISTAIFSVLGMKLFSYCGANDALICALGHICFFGYSLWIALAKYSWQLYLALLINPFSVYQNVLTISMISKLLEPHERHNAFTLITEINTIILAFGSSLFNWMYARTVIYQKNFTLLFASGLCIIPFILNMYLYLITRKISTEEETTVVSEV
;
A
#
# COMPACT_ATOMS: atom_id res chain seq x y z
N THR A 1 3.66 -6.58 -4.39
CA THR A 1 4.91 -7.27 -4.00
C THR A 1 6.04 -7.06 -5.01
N THR A 2 6.15 -5.89 -5.66
CA THR A 2 7.06 -5.69 -6.81
C THR A 2 7.66 -4.28 -6.82
N SER A 3 8.34 -3.94 -5.73
CA SER A 3 9.23 -2.76 -5.64
C SER A 3 10.37 -3.02 -4.64
N LEU A 4 10.83 -4.28 -4.58
CA LEU A 4 11.89 -4.69 -3.66
C LEU A 4 13.29 -4.36 -4.18
N SER A 5 13.49 -4.05 -5.46
CA SER A 5 14.85 -3.85 -6.01
C SER A 5 15.64 -2.75 -5.27
N PRO A 6 15.10 -1.53 -5.05
CA PRO A 6 15.81 -0.51 -4.29
C PRO A 6 15.98 -0.89 -2.80
N LEU A 7 15.01 -1.60 -2.22
CA LEU A 7 15.09 -2.08 -0.85
C LEU A 7 16.18 -3.15 -0.69
N ILE A 8 16.31 -4.07 -1.64
CA ILE A 8 17.34 -5.11 -1.65
C ILE A 8 18.72 -4.45 -1.73
N TRP A 9 18.91 -3.50 -2.64
CA TRP A 9 20.17 -2.75 -2.73
C TRP A 9 20.49 -1.96 -1.46
N TYR A 10 19.45 -1.43 -0.79
CA TYR A 10 19.59 -0.73 0.48
C TYR A 10 20.04 -1.68 1.61
N LEU A 11 19.48 -2.89 1.68
CA LEU A 11 19.79 -3.89 2.70
C LEU A 11 21.15 -4.57 2.49
N LEU A 12 21.58 -4.73 1.24
CA LEU A 12 22.92 -5.21 0.91
C LEU A 12 24.02 -4.17 1.24
N GLY A 13 23.66 -2.88 1.28
CA GLY A 13 24.57 -1.80 1.62
C GLY A 13 24.74 -1.60 3.13
N ALA A 14 25.80 -0.90 3.52
CA ALA A 14 25.95 -0.42 4.89
C ALA A 14 24.79 0.54 5.24
N PRO A 15 24.16 0.43 6.44
CA PRO A 15 24.69 -0.22 7.64
C PRO A 15 24.29 -1.70 7.85
N PHE A 16 23.42 -2.27 7.02
CA PHE A 16 22.86 -3.60 7.27
C PHE A 16 23.74 -4.74 6.76
N CYS A 17 24.32 -4.59 5.57
CA CYS A 17 25.23 -5.57 4.96
C CYS A 17 24.66 -7.01 5.01
N TRP A 18 23.37 -7.17 4.73
CA TRP A 18 22.68 -8.46 4.83
C TRP A 18 23.21 -9.48 3.83
N SER A 19 23.22 -10.74 4.23
CA SER A 19 23.49 -11.86 3.32
C SER A 19 22.25 -12.21 2.49
N SER A 20 22.42 -13.05 1.47
CA SER A 20 21.30 -13.60 0.70
C SER A 20 20.34 -14.44 1.58
N GLU A 21 20.86 -15.07 2.63
CA GLU A 21 20.06 -15.84 3.59
C GLU A 21 19.19 -14.92 4.44
N ASP A 22 19.75 -13.81 4.94
CA ASP A 22 18.99 -12.80 5.70
C ASP A 22 17.85 -12.21 4.88
N LEU A 23 18.11 -11.92 3.59
CA LEU A 23 17.09 -11.43 2.67
C LEU A 23 15.98 -12.46 2.41
N GLY A 24 16.35 -13.74 2.27
CA GLY A 24 15.41 -14.84 2.12
C GLY A 24 14.52 -14.99 3.35
N ASN A 25 15.11 -15.02 4.54
CA ASN A 25 14.41 -15.11 5.82
C ASN A 25 13.46 -13.92 6.03
N PHE A 26 13.94 -12.70 5.81
CA PHE A 26 13.12 -11.50 5.91
C PHE A 26 11.92 -11.52 4.96
N SER A 27 12.14 -11.95 3.70
CA SER A 27 11.07 -12.06 2.70
C SER A 27 10.02 -13.10 3.09
N ALA A 28 10.46 -14.27 3.57
CA ALA A 28 9.56 -15.32 4.05
C ALA A 28 8.72 -14.86 5.25
N ILE A 29 9.37 -14.25 6.26
CA ILE A 29 8.69 -13.71 7.44
C ILE A 29 7.72 -12.60 7.04
N SER A 30 8.09 -11.72 6.10
CA SER A 30 7.19 -10.68 5.59
C SER A 30 5.92 -11.26 4.98
N LEU A 31 6.03 -12.34 4.18
CA LEU A 31 4.88 -12.99 3.56
C LEU A 31 3.98 -13.66 4.59
N ILE A 32 4.57 -14.41 5.53
CA ILE A 32 3.84 -15.08 6.62
C ILE A 32 3.15 -14.05 7.51
N SER A 33 3.86 -12.99 7.91
CA SER A 33 3.33 -11.86 8.67
C SER A 33 2.15 -11.24 7.93
N THR A 34 2.31 -10.93 6.64
CA THR A 34 1.24 -10.34 5.83
C THR A 34 0.02 -11.25 5.78
N ALA A 35 0.19 -12.55 5.55
CA ALA A 35 -0.92 -13.49 5.49
C ALA A 35 -1.70 -13.58 6.82
N ILE A 36 -1.00 -13.68 7.95
CA ILE A 36 -1.62 -13.84 9.26
C ILE A 36 -2.25 -12.52 9.75
N PHE A 37 -1.46 -11.44 9.80
CA PHE A 37 -1.91 -10.17 10.38
C PHE A 37 -2.94 -9.46 9.50
N SER A 38 -2.91 -9.61 8.17
CA SER A 38 -3.96 -9.00 7.33
C SER A 38 -5.33 -9.65 7.53
N VAL A 39 -5.40 -10.97 7.73
CA VAL A 39 -6.65 -11.67 8.01
C VAL A 39 -7.15 -11.34 9.41
N LEU A 40 -6.26 -11.38 10.42
CA LEU A 40 -6.61 -11.04 11.79
C LEU A 40 -7.06 -9.57 11.91
N GLY A 41 -6.33 -8.65 11.27
CA GLY A 41 -6.68 -7.24 11.25
C GLY A 41 -8.03 -6.98 10.62
N MET A 42 -8.35 -7.63 9.49
CA MET A 42 -9.64 -7.48 8.83
C MET A 42 -10.77 -7.96 9.74
N LYS A 43 -10.61 -9.14 10.37
CA LYS A 43 -11.59 -9.67 11.32
C LYS A 43 -11.80 -8.73 12.51
N LEU A 44 -10.73 -8.12 13.02
CA LEU A 44 -10.80 -7.15 14.12
C LEU A 44 -11.54 -5.88 13.68
N PHE A 45 -11.20 -5.30 12.53
CA PHE A 45 -11.86 -4.09 12.03
C PHE A 45 -13.34 -4.32 11.71
N SER A 46 -13.68 -5.48 11.15
CA SER A 46 -15.08 -5.87 10.94
C SER A 46 -15.83 -6.03 12.27
N TYR A 47 -15.20 -6.62 13.29
CA TYR A 47 -15.80 -6.72 14.62
C TYR A 47 -16.03 -5.35 15.28
N CYS A 48 -15.11 -4.39 15.06
CA CYS A 48 -15.25 -3.01 15.53
C CYS A 48 -16.24 -2.16 14.72
N GLY A 49 -16.87 -2.72 13.67
CA GLY A 49 -17.80 -1.97 12.80
C GLY A 49 -17.13 -0.84 12.00
N ALA A 50 -15.83 -0.95 11.72
CA ALA A 50 -15.13 0.07 10.96
C ALA A 50 -15.59 0.09 9.49
N ASN A 51 -15.87 1.28 8.96
CA ASN A 51 -16.22 1.47 7.55
C ASN A 51 -15.00 1.18 6.65
N ASP A 52 -15.22 0.57 5.48
CA ASP A 52 -14.23 0.34 4.42
C ASP A 52 -13.31 1.55 4.20
N ALA A 53 -13.86 2.76 4.23
CA ALA A 53 -13.09 3.99 4.05
C ALA A 53 -12.08 4.25 5.17
N LEU A 54 -12.46 3.99 6.43
CA LEU A 54 -11.57 4.13 7.58
C LEU A 54 -10.46 3.09 7.54
N ILE A 55 -10.79 1.86 7.15
CA ILE A 55 -9.81 0.78 7.02
C ILE A 55 -8.84 1.09 5.85
N CYS A 56 -9.34 1.64 4.74
CA CYS A 56 -8.52 2.08 3.61
C CYS A 56 -7.56 3.21 4.02
N ALA A 57 -8.08 4.22 4.74
CA ALA A 57 -7.28 5.33 5.27
C ALA A 57 -6.18 4.85 6.23
N LEU A 58 -6.53 3.92 7.13
CA LEU A 58 -5.58 3.29 8.03
C LEU A 58 -4.51 2.52 7.26
N GLY A 59 -4.88 1.82 6.19
CA GLY A 59 -3.94 1.14 5.30
C GLY A 59 -2.88 2.10 4.72
N HIS A 60 -3.29 3.28 4.26
CA HIS A 60 -2.37 4.33 3.80
C HIS A 60 -1.45 4.85 4.91
N ILE A 61 -2.00 5.09 6.10
CA ILE A 61 -1.21 5.55 7.27
C ILE A 61 -0.19 4.48 7.66
N CYS A 62 -0.59 3.21 7.68
CA CYS A 62 0.30 2.08 7.95
C CYS A 62 1.38 1.96 6.87
N PHE A 63 1.04 2.15 5.60
CA PHE A 63 2.02 2.14 4.51
C PHE A 63 3.04 3.28 4.66
N PHE A 64 2.57 4.50 4.90
CA PHE A 64 3.42 5.66 5.14
C PHE A 64 4.34 5.45 6.35
N GLY A 65 3.78 5.00 7.46
CA GLY A 65 4.51 4.71 8.70
C GLY A 65 5.55 3.61 8.49
N TYR A 66 5.20 2.54 7.78
CA TYR A 66 6.12 1.46 7.42
C TYR A 66 7.28 1.96 6.55
N SER A 67 7.00 2.71 5.48
CA SER A 67 8.04 3.25 4.60
C SER A 67 8.97 4.21 5.34
N LEU A 68 8.42 5.08 6.19
CA LEU A 68 9.19 6.00 7.01
C LEU A 68 10.04 5.25 8.05
N TRP A 69 9.49 4.21 8.67
CA TRP A 69 10.21 3.39 9.64
C TRP A 69 11.42 2.68 9.01
N ILE A 70 11.25 2.08 7.83
CA ILE A 70 12.38 1.48 7.09
C ILE A 70 13.41 2.55 6.71
N ALA A 71 12.96 3.72 6.25
CA ALA A 71 13.86 4.80 5.86
C ALA A 71 14.69 5.34 7.04
N LEU A 72 14.20 5.23 8.27
CA LEU A 72 14.88 5.71 9.48
C LEU A 72 15.58 4.57 10.26
N ALA A 73 15.45 3.33 9.79
CA ALA A 73 16.03 2.17 10.47
C ALA A 73 17.56 2.24 10.46
N LYS A 74 18.15 1.97 11.62
CA LYS A 74 19.60 1.86 11.87
C LYS A 74 20.03 0.44 12.20
N TYR A 75 19.10 -0.39 12.68
CA TYR A 75 19.38 -1.76 13.14
C TYR A 75 18.44 -2.76 12.48
N SER A 76 18.94 -3.97 12.21
CA SER A 76 18.18 -5.02 11.52
C SER A 76 16.86 -5.38 12.22
N TRP A 77 16.84 -5.41 13.56
CA TRP A 77 15.62 -5.70 14.33
C TRP A 77 14.49 -4.70 14.08
N GLN A 78 14.81 -3.44 13.75
CA GLN A 78 13.80 -2.42 13.46
C GLN A 78 13.06 -2.73 12.16
N LEU A 79 13.71 -3.37 11.20
CA LEU A 79 13.09 -3.81 9.95
C LEU A 79 12.09 -4.93 10.20
N TYR A 80 12.40 -5.86 11.11
CA TYR A 80 11.45 -6.91 11.51
C TYR A 80 10.24 -6.35 12.26
N LEU A 81 10.40 -5.30 13.07
CA LEU A 81 9.26 -4.62 13.68
C LEU A 81 8.37 -3.92 12.64
N ALA A 82 8.97 -3.38 11.58
CA ALA A 82 8.21 -2.78 10.48
C ALA A 82 7.25 -3.80 9.82
N LEU A 83 7.61 -5.10 9.84
CA LEU A 83 6.75 -6.18 9.35
C LEU A 83 5.47 -6.41 10.16
N LEU A 84 5.33 -5.81 11.35
CA LEU A 84 4.08 -5.82 12.11
C LEU A 84 3.08 -4.78 11.59
N ILE A 85 3.58 -3.69 10.98
CA ILE A 85 2.75 -2.59 10.45
C ILE A 85 2.41 -2.84 8.98
N ASN A 86 3.37 -3.36 8.21
CA ASN A 86 3.25 -3.61 6.78
C ASN A 86 1.98 -4.39 6.36
N PRO A 87 1.51 -5.42 7.08
CA PRO A 87 0.35 -6.24 6.68
C PRO A 87 -0.93 -5.43 6.45
N PHE A 88 -1.12 -4.36 7.21
CA PHE A 88 -2.31 -3.51 7.11
C PHE A 88 -2.29 -2.60 5.88
N SER A 89 -1.12 -2.36 5.27
CA SER A 89 -1.03 -1.59 4.02
C SER A 89 -1.75 -2.26 2.85
N VAL A 90 -1.97 -3.58 2.90
CA VAL A 90 -2.65 -4.34 1.83
C VAL A 90 -4.10 -3.87 1.65
N TYR A 91 -4.75 -3.41 2.72
CA TYR A 91 -6.14 -2.98 2.66
C TYR A 91 -6.37 -1.81 1.74
N GLN A 92 -5.38 -0.91 1.60
CA GLN A 92 -5.54 0.24 0.72
C GLN A 92 -5.87 -0.22 -0.71
N ASN A 93 -5.16 -1.23 -1.24
CA ASN A 93 -5.39 -1.73 -2.59
C ASN A 93 -6.73 -2.46 -2.73
N VAL A 94 -7.04 -3.36 -1.79
CA VAL A 94 -8.25 -4.18 -1.85
C VAL A 94 -9.51 -3.33 -1.70
N LEU A 95 -9.48 -2.35 -0.79
CA LEU A 95 -10.63 -1.51 -0.50
C LEU A 95 -10.84 -0.42 -1.56
N THR A 96 -9.78 0.12 -2.18
CA THR A 96 -9.94 1.00 -3.35
C THR A 96 -10.70 0.29 -4.48
N ILE A 97 -10.32 -0.96 -4.79
CA ILE A 97 -11.00 -1.75 -5.82
C ILE A 97 -12.45 -2.04 -5.43
N SER A 98 -12.70 -2.35 -4.16
CA SER A 98 -14.06 -2.52 -3.62
C SER A 98 -14.90 -1.24 -3.82
N MET A 99 -14.38 -0.07 -3.48
CA MET A 99 -15.08 1.21 -3.65
C MET A 99 -15.36 1.53 -5.12
N ILE A 100 -14.39 1.30 -6.01
CA ILE A 100 -14.59 1.45 -7.46
C ILE A 100 -15.70 0.52 -7.95
N SER A 101 -15.74 -0.73 -7.48
CA SER A 101 -16.77 -1.70 -7.91
C SER A 101 -18.20 -1.28 -7.53
N LYS A 102 -18.36 -0.49 -6.46
CA LYS A 102 -19.65 0.08 -6.03
C LYS A 102 -20.12 1.23 -6.93
N LEU A 103 -19.20 1.88 -7.63
CA LEU A 103 -19.49 2.99 -8.56
C LEU A 103 -19.83 2.52 -9.98
N LEU A 104 -19.51 1.26 -10.30
CA LEU A 104 -19.63 0.71 -11.65
C LEU A 104 -20.82 -0.23 -11.77
N GLU A 105 -21.50 -0.14 -12.92
CA GLU A 105 -22.52 -1.11 -13.28
C GLU A 105 -21.90 -2.51 -13.45
N PRO A 106 -22.65 -3.59 -13.16
CA PRO A 106 -22.11 -4.96 -13.23
C PRO A 106 -21.44 -5.31 -14.56
N HIS A 107 -21.91 -4.75 -15.67
CA HIS A 107 -21.40 -5.02 -17.01
C HIS A 107 -20.08 -4.28 -17.31
N GLU A 108 -19.76 -3.21 -16.58
CA GLU A 108 -18.55 -2.39 -16.77
C GLU A 108 -17.37 -2.85 -15.89
N ARG A 109 -17.65 -3.58 -14.80
CA ARG A 109 -16.65 -3.99 -13.79
C ARG A 109 -15.48 -4.77 -14.37
N HIS A 110 -15.73 -5.68 -15.31
CA HIS A 110 -14.68 -6.47 -15.94
C HIS A 110 -13.68 -5.58 -16.69
N ASN A 111 -14.20 -4.67 -17.52
CA ASN A 111 -13.36 -3.74 -18.29
C ASN A 111 -12.56 -2.82 -17.38
N ALA A 112 -13.18 -2.30 -16.32
CA ALA A 112 -12.49 -1.45 -15.35
C ALA A 112 -11.37 -2.19 -14.61
N PHE A 113 -11.60 -3.43 -14.18
CA PHE A 113 -10.57 -4.22 -13.49
C PHE A 113 -9.41 -4.61 -14.41
N THR A 114 -9.68 -4.90 -15.68
CA THR A 114 -8.64 -5.11 -16.69
C THR A 114 -7.79 -3.86 -16.85
N LEU A 115 -8.42 -2.70 -17.04
CA LEU A 115 -7.72 -1.41 -17.16
C LEU A 115 -6.86 -1.09 -15.93
N ILE A 116 -7.40 -1.28 -14.72
CA ILE A 116 -6.65 -1.09 -13.47
C ILE A 116 -5.43 -1.99 -13.42
N THR A 117 -5.57 -3.25 -13.83
CA THR A 117 -4.47 -4.23 -13.85
C THR A 117 -3.38 -3.85 -14.85
N GLU A 118 -3.77 -3.39 -16.04
CA GLU A 118 -2.85 -2.90 -17.07
C GLU A 118 -2.07 -1.67 -16.59
N ILE A 119 -2.78 -0.66 -16.07
CA ILE A 119 -2.18 0.55 -15.49
C ILE A 119 -1.23 0.19 -14.37
N ASN A 120 -1.64 -0.69 -13.44
CA ASN A 120 -0.79 -1.13 -12.34
C ASN A 120 0.48 -1.84 -12.85
N THR A 121 0.37 -2.65 -13.90
CA THR A 121 1.53 -3.32 -14.51
C THR A 121 2.52 -2.32 -15.10
N ILE A 122 2.02 -1.32 -15.84
CA ILE A 122 2.84 -0.24 -16.41
C ILE A 122 3.51 0.57 -15.30
N ILE A 123 2.76 0.97 -14.28
CA ILE A 123 3.28 1.75 -13.13
C ILE A 123 4.34 0.95 -12.37
N LEU A 124 4.17 -0.36 -12.17
CA LEU A 124 5.15 -1.21 -11.51
C LEU A 124 6.45 -1.31 -12.31
N ALA A 125 6.36 -1.49 -13.62
CA ALA A 125 7.53 -1.55 -14.49
C ALA A 125 8.27 -0.21 -14.54
N PHE A 126 7.54 0.88 -14.79
CA PHE A 126 8.09 2.23 -14.83
C PHE A 126 8.66 2.65 -13.47
N GLY A 127 7.90 2.43 -12.40
CA GLY A 127 8.29 2.73 -11.03
C GLY A 127 9.57 2.00 -10.64
N SER A 128 9.67 0.70 -10.94
CA SER A 128 10.89 -0.07 -10.65
C SER A 128 12.11 0.52 -11.36
N SER A 129 12.01 0.87 -12.64
CA SER A 129 13.09 1.52 -13.38
C SER A 129 13.43 2.90 -12.83
N LEU A 130 12.43 3.72 -12.54
CA LEU A 130 12.60 5.07 -12.00
C LEU A 130 13.29 5.06 -10.63
N PHE A 131 12.78 4.26 -9.70
CA PHE A 131 13.36 4.16 -8.35
C PHE A 131 14.75 3.54 -8.34
N ASN A 132 15.04 2.58 -9.24
CA ASN A 132 16.39 2.04 -9.41
C ASN A 132 17.35 3.11 -9.95
N TRP A 133 16.94 3.87 -10.96
CA TRP A 133 17.75 4.96 -11.51
C TRP A 133 18.00 6.05 -10.47
N MET A 134 16.96 6.44 -9.72
CA MET A 134 17.07 7.38 -8.62
C MET A 134 18.05 6.87 -7.55
N TYR A 135 17.89 5.64 -7.08
CA TYR A 135 18.78 5.04 -6.10
C TYR A 135 20.24 5.05 -6.57
N ALA A 136 20.51 4.63 -7.81
CA ALA A 136 21.87 4.62 -8.37
C ALA A 136 22.52 6.01 -8.37
N ARG A 137 21.74 7.09 -8.52
CA ARG A 137 22.24 8.48 -8.48
C ARG A 137 22.37 9.02 -7.07
N THR A 138 21.48 8.66 -6.15
CA THR A 138 21.39 9.30 -4.82
C THR A 138 22.10 8.53 -3.72
N VAL A 139 22.39 7.23 -3.91
CA VAL A 139 22.99 6.36 -2.88
C VAL A 139 24.31 6.90 -2.31
N ILE A 140 25.09 7.62 -3.11
CA ILE A 140 26.39 8.21 -2.70
C ILE A 140 26.18 9.35 -1.68
N TYR A 141 25.12 10.15 -1.85
CA TYR A 141 24.85 11.31 -1.01
C TYR A 141 23.95 10.95 0.18
N GLN A 142 22.86 10.23 -0.09
CA GLN A 142 21.80 9.91 0.86
C GLN A 142 21.14 8.58 0.47
N LYS A 143 21.54 7.49 1.14
CA LYS A 143 21.02 6.13 0.89
C LYS A 143 19.52 6.00 1.14
N ASN A 144 18.98 6.78 2.07
CA ASN A 144 17.59 6.70 2.51
C ASN A 144 16.66 7.56 1.64
N PHE A 145 17.21 8.38 0.74
CA PHE A 145 16.45 9.34 -0.06
C PHE A 145 15.35 8.67 -0.89
N THR A 146 15.65 7.55 -1.54
CA THR A 146 14.69 6.82 -2.38
C THR A 146 13.47 6.36 -1.57
N LEU A 147 13.69 5.91 -0.33
CA LEU A 147 12.62 5.46 0.57
C LEU A 147 11.80 6.63 1.13
N LEU A 148 12.47 7.73 1.50
CA LEU A 148 11.79 8.96 1.92
C LEU A 148 10.95 9.57 0.80
N PHE A 149 11.49 9.56 -0.43
CA PHE A 149 10.76 10.02 -1.62
C PHE A 149 9.55 9.13 -1.91
N ALA A 150 9.70 7.81 -1.81
CA ALA A 150 8.57 6.89 -1.93
C ALA A 150 7.49 7.16 -0.87
N SER A 151 7.89 7.38 0.39
CA SER A 151 6.98 7.75 1.48
C SER A 151 6.23 9.05 1.19
N GLY A 152 6.90 10.08 0.66
CA GLY A 152 6.26 11.32 0.24
C GLY A 152 5.25 11.13 -0.90
N LEU A 153 5.56 10.28 -1.88
CA LEU A 153 4.64 9.97 -2.98
C LEU A 153 3.37 9.27 -2.52
N CYS A 154 3.36 8.61 -1.36
CA CYS A 154 2.18 7.94 -0.80
C CYS A 154 1.06 8.92 -0.40
N ILE A 155 1.38 10.21 -0.25
CA ILE A 155 0.39 11.24 0.08
C ILE A 155 -0.60 11.45 -1.07
N ILE A 156 -0.13 11.33 -2.33
CA ILE A 156 -0.96 11.50 -3.52
C ILE A 156 -2.10 10.46 -3.56
N PRO A 157 -1.83 9.13 -3.52
CA PRO A 157 -2.90 8.14 -3.54
C PRO A 157 -3.77 8.18 -2.28
N PHE A 158 -3.26 8.67 -1.13
CA PHE A 158 -4.09 8.92 0.05
C PHE A 158 -5.15 9.99 -0.22
N ILE A 159 -4.76 11.14 -0.79
CA ILE A 159 -5.68 12.24 -1.14
C ILE A 159 -6.70 11.77 -2.19
N LEU A 160 -6.26 11.05 -3.22
CA LEU A 160 -7.14 10.53 -4.26
C LEU A 160 -8.17 9.53 -3.70
N ASN A 161 -7.75 8.65 -2.77
CA ASN A 161 -8.67 7.72 -2.12
C ASN A 161 -9.68 8.45 -1.20
N MET A 162 -9.26 9.51 -0.52
CA MET A 162 -10.17 10.35 0.26
C MET A 162 -11.20 11.04 -0.64
N TYR A 163 -10.76 11.55 -1.79
CA TYR A 163 -11.68 12.12 -2.77
C TYR A 163 -12.67 11.07 -3.32
N LEU A 164 -12.17 9.89 -3.67
CA LEU A 164 -13.00 8.75 -4.10
C LEU A 164 -14.04 8.39 -3.03
N TYR A 165 -13.65 8.35 -1.76
CA TYR A 165 -14.56 8.10 -0.65
C TYR A 165 -15.69 9.12 -0.57
N LEU A 166 -15.38 10.41 -0.70
CA LEU A 166 -16.38 11.47 -0.67
C LEU A 166 -17.40 11.32 -1.81
N ILE A 167 -16.94 10.93 -3.01
CA ILE A 167 -17.82 10.66 -4.15
C ILE A 167 -18.72 9.45 -3.87
N THR A 168 -18.14 8.31 -3.47
CA THR A 168 -18.92 7.10 -3.19
C THR A 168 -19.96 7.34 -2.10
N ARG A 169 -19.61 8.07 -1.04
CA ARG A 169 -20.55 8.42 0.04
C ARG A 169 -21.70 9.29 -0.46
N LYS A 170 -21.42 10.24 -1.34
CA LYS A 170 -22.44 11.13 -1.91
C LYS A 170 -23.47 10.34 -2.73
N ILE A 171 -22.99 9.43 -3.58
CA ILE A 171 -23.86 8.59 -4.43
C ILE A 171 -24.76 7.69 -3.58
N SER A 172 -24.22 7.03 -2.55
CA SER A 172 -25.03 6.19 -1.65
C SER A 172 -26.12 6.99 -0.93
N THR A 173 -25.87 8.28 -0.63
CA THR A 173 -26.87 9.15 0.02
C THR A 173 -27.96 9.57 -0.96
N GLU A 174 -27.61 9.89 -2.21
CA GLU A 174 -28.59 10.23 -3.26
C GLU A 174 -29.52 9.06 -3.58
N GLU A 175 -28.98 7.84 -3.67
CA GLU A 175 -29.75 6.61 -3.93
C GLU A 175 -30.75 6.29 -2.81
N GLU A 176 -30.34 6.45 -1.54
CA GLU A 176 -31.23 6.28 -0.39
C GLU A 176 -32.36 7.33 -0.36
N THR A 177 -32.07 8.55 -0.80
CA THR A 177 -33.07 9.63 -0.87
C THR A 177 -34.11 9.39 -1.97
N THR A 178 -33.69 8.87 -3.13
CA THR A 178 -34.61 8.52 -4.23
C THR A 178 -35.57 7.40 -3.84
N VAL A 179 -35.08 6.35 -3.16
CA VAL A 179 -35.93 5.23 -2.72
C VAL A 179 -36.96 5.68 -1.70
N VAL A 180 -36.60 6.57 -0.76
CA VAL A 180 -37.56 7.12 0.22
C VAL A 180 -38.62 8.02 -0.42
N SER A 181 -38.33 8.66 -1.54
CA SER A 181 -39.30 9.51 -2.26
C SER A 181 -40.30 8.73 -3.11
N GLU A 182 -40.02 7.47 -3.44
CA GLU A 182 -40.90 6.60 -4.22
C GLU A 182 -41.85 5.74 -3.35
N VAL A 183 -41.71 5.79 -2.02
CA VAL A 183 -42.55 5.07 -1.03
C VAL A 183 -43.55 6.02 -0.39
#